data_AF-A0A5J4TIE1-F1
#
_entry.id   AF-A0A5J4TIE1-F1
#
_cell.length_a   1.000
_cell.length_b   1.000
_cell.length_c   1.000
_cell.angle_alpha   90.00
_cell.angle_beta   90.00
_cell.angle_gamma   90.00
#
_symmetry.space_group_name_H-M   'P 1'
#
loop_
_entity.id
_entity.type
_entity.pdbx_description
1 polymer ?
#
loop_
_entity_poly.entity_id
_entity_poly.type
_entity_poly.pdbx_seq_one_letter_code
_entity_poly.pdbx_strand_id
1 'polypeptide(L)'
;MRATAEKDIDNSWLISTSIFKKPISKVTLTFRQTSTPSTSPVLWLDNWTKKNSNRPKPTMLWSLTKTNRVASTQQPSRAAHAIMNLADINKSHTITSI
;
A
#
# COMPACT_ATOMS: atom_id res chain seq x y z
N MET A 1 -3.38 4.90 -15.19
CA MET A 1 -2.55 3.67 -15.22
C MET A 1 -2.79 2.91 -13.92
N ARG A 2 -3.03 1.59 -13.95
CA ARG A 2 -3.22 0.77 -12.75
C ARG A 2 -1.85 0.29 -12.27
N ALA A 3 -1.55 0.42 -10.98
CA ALA A 3 -0.29 -0.06 -10.43
C ALA A 3 -0.24 -1.59 -10.39
N THR A 4 0.91 -2.18 -10.67
CA THR A 4 1.17 -3.63 -10.56
C THR A 4 2.22 -3.90 -9.51
N ALA A 5 2.14 -5.08 -8.87
CA ALA A 5 3.10 -5.53 -7.87
C ALA A 5 3.59 -6.93 -8.24
N GLU A 6 4.90 -7.14 -8.20
CA GLU A 6 5.55 -8.42 -8.50
C GLU A 6 6.72 -8.68 -7.55
N LYS A 7 7.01 -9.96 -7.28
CA LYS A 7 8.21 -10.35 -6.54
C LYS A 7 9.42 -10.36 -7.47
N ASP A 8 10.52 -9.81 -6.97
CA ASP A 8 11.82 -9.87 -7.62
C ASP A 8 12.64 -11.09 -7.14
N ILE A 9 13.76 -11.35 -7.82
CA ILE A 9 14.62 -12.52 -7.66
C ILE A 9 15.30 -12.54 -6.27
N ASP A 10 15.51 -11.36 -5.67
CA ASP A 10 16.12 -11.17 -4.34
C ASP A 10 15.10 -11.16 -3.19
N ASN A 11 13.88 -11.63 -3.44
CA ASN A 11 12.74 -11.57 -2.51
C ASN A 11 12.28 -10.13 -2.19
N SER A 12 12.70 -9.13 -2.96
CA SER A 12 12.13 -7.78 -2.92
C SER A 12 10.76 -7.73 -3.61
N TRP A 13 10.01 -6.66 -3.34
CA TRP A 13 8.77 -6.34 -4.05
C TRP A 13 8.97 -5.14 -4.98
N LEU A 14 8.56 -5.29 -6.22
CA LEU A 14 8.54 -4.23 -7.23
C LEU A 14 7.11 -3.73 -7.41
N ILE A 15 6.88 -2.43 -7.23
CA ILE A 15 5.61 -1.78 -7.54
C ILE A 15 5.80 -0.83 -8.72
N SER A 16 5.20 -1.18 -9.86
CA SER A 16 5.18 -0.32 -11.04
C SER A 16 3.92 0.56 -11.02
N THR A 17 4.09 1.87 -11.07
CA THR A 17 3.01 2.87 -11.03
C THR A 17 3.34 4.08 -11.93
N SER A 18 2.49 5.11 -11.96
CA SER A 18 2.73 6.36 -12.70
C SER A 18 2.60 7.57 -11.77
N ILE A 19 3.46 8.57 -11.94
CA ILE A 19 3.32 9.85 -11.23
C ILE A 19 2.21 10.69 -11.90
N PHE A 20 1.22 11.13 -11.11
CA PHE A 20 0.09 11.92 -11.62
C PHE A 20 0.44 13.38 -11.95
N LYS A 21 1.52 13.92 -11.35
CA LYS A 21 1.90 15.36 -11.45
C LYS A 21 2.83 15.73 -12.63
N LYS A 22 3.24 14.77 -13.48
CA LYS A 22 4.10 15.03 -14.65
C LYS A 22 3.63 14.20 -15.85
N PRO A 23 3.97 14.60 -17.10
CA PRO A 23 3.75 13.75 -18.28
C PRO A 23 4.27 12.35 -17.99
N ILE A 24 3.38 11.39 -18.19
CA ILE A 24 3.39 10.04 -17.62
C ILE A 24 4.80 9.44 -17.60
N SER A 25 5.43 9.48 -16.43
CA SER A 25 6.65 8.72 -16.17
C SER A 25 6.24 7.44 -15.44
N LYS A 26 6.44 6.28 -16.08
CA LYS A 26 6.35 4.99 -15.38
C LYS A 26 7.43 4.99 -14.31
N VAL A 27 7.04 4.74 -13.07
CA VAL A 27 7.93 4.67 -11.92
C VAL A 27 7.83 3.28 -11.33
N THR A 28 8.99 2.69 -11.04
CA THR A 28 9.08 1.43 -10.33
C THR A 28 9.67 1.71 -8.95
N LEU A 29 8.97 1.28 -7.92
CA LEU A 29 9.42 1.34 -6.52
C LEU A 29 9.88 -0.06 -6.12
N THR A 30 11.07 -0.16 -5.54
CA THR A 30 11.61 -1.43 -5.01
C THR A 30 11.58 -1.40 -3.49
N PHE A 31 10.87 -2.34 -2.89
CA PHE A 31 10.80 -2.55 -1.45
C PHE A 31 11.67 -3.72 -1.06
N ARG A 32 12.73 -3.44 -0.30
CA ARG A 32 13.67 -4.45 0.20
C ARG A 32 13.32 -4.88 1.61
N GLN A 33 13.72 -6.09 1.94
CA GLN A 33 13.54 -6.63 3.29
C GLN A 33 14.42 -5.87 4.28
N THR A 34 13.85 -5.50 5.42
CA THR A 34 14.60 -4.94 6.55
C THR A 34 14.93 -6.02 7.57
N SER A 35 15.97 -5.80 8.38
CA SER A 35 16.35 -6.71 9.48
C SER A 35 15.23 -6.88 10.51
N THR A 36 14.49 -5.81 10.80
CA THR A 36 13.36 -5.83 11.72
C THR A 36 12.08 -6.29 11.01
N PRO A 37 11.46 -7.43 11.42
CA PRO A 37 10.28 -7.96 10.74
C PRO A 37 9.05 -7.06 10.83
N SER A 38 8.83 -6.41 11.97
CA SER A 38 7.64 -5.59 12.22
C SER A 38 7.57 -4.35 11.33
N THR A 39 8.70 -3.87 10.82
CA THR A 39 8.81 -2.71 9.93
C THR A 39 9.17 -3.09 8.48
N SER A 40 9.22 -4.39 8.16
CA SER A 40 9.67 -4.86 6.86
C SER A 40 8.56 -4.75 5.82
N PRO A 41 8.72 -3.90 4.78
CA PRO A 41 7.69 -3.73 3.76
C PRO A 41 7.49 -5.02 2.95
N VAL A 42 8.53 -5.85 2.79
CA VAL A 42 8.42 -7.16 2.12
C VAL A 42 7.46 -8.09 2.87
N LEU A 43 7.59 -8.18 4.20
CA LEU A 43 6.69 -9.03 5.01
C LEU A 43 5.26 -8.50 5.00
N TRP A 44 5.09 -7.18 5.03
CA TRP A 44 3.76 -6.56 4.92
C TRP A 44 3.10 -6.88 3.57
N LEU A 45 3.86 -6.77 2.46
CA LEU A 45 3.37 -7.05 1.11
C LEU A 45 3.11 -8.55 0.86
N ASP A 46 3.92 -9.44 1.43
CA ASP A 46 3.70 -10.89 1.39
C ASP A 46 2.38 -11.27 2.06
N ASN A 47 2.20 -10.80 3.29
CA ASN A 47 0.98 -11.05 4.06
C ASN A 47 -0.26 -10.44 3.38
N TRP A 48 -0.12 -9.23 2.85
CA TRP A 48 -1.19 -8.55 2.13
C TRP A 48 -1.57 -9.32 0.86
N THR A 49 -0.59 -9.74 0.05
CA THR A 49 -0.83 -10.46 -1.21
C THR A 49 -1.43 -11.84 -0.95
N LYS A 50 -0.93 -12.60 0.03
CA LYS A 50 -1.50 -13.89 0.44
C LYS A 50 -2.96 -13.76 0.90
N LYS A 51 -3.28 -12.68 1.63
CA LYS A 51 -4.66 -12.37 2.03
C LYS A 51 -5.53 -11.97 0.84
N ASN A 52 -4.95 -11.35 -0.19
CA ASN A 52 -5.64 -10.91 -1.39
C ASN A 52 -5.82 -12.02 -2.44
N SER A 53 -4.90 -12.98 -2.53
CA SER A 53 -4.98 -14.14 -3.43
C SER A 53 -6.13 -15.09 -3.06
N ASN A 54 -6.51 -15.13 -1.79
CA ASN A 54 -7.65 -15.89 -1.31
C ASN A 54 -9.00 -15.22 -1.61
N ARG A 55 -9.01 -14.07 -2.30
CA ARG A 55 -10.26 -13.41 -2.70
C ARG A 55 -10.81 -14.06 -3.98
N PRO A 56 -12.13 -14.22 -4.10
CA PRO A 56 -12.77 -14.83 -5.26
C PRO A 56 -12.60 -14.04 -6.57
N LYS A 57 -12.12 -12.79 -6.51
CA LYS A 57 -11.74 -12.00 -7.68
C LYS A 57 -10.40 -11.29 -7.41
N PRO A 58 -9.45 -11.29 -8.36
CA PRO A 58 -8.28 -10.43 -8.29
C PRO A 58 -8.76 -8.99 -8.26
N THR A 59 -8.63 -8.38 -7.10
CA THR A 59 -9.06 -7.01 -6.87
C THR A 59 -7.86 -6.08 -7.01
N MET A 60 -8.09 -4.87 -7.54
CA MET A 60 -7.04 -3.84 -7.57
C MET A 60 -6.47 -3.65 -6.15
N LEU A 61 -5.18 -3.29 -6.04
CA LEU A 61 -4.49 -3.01 -4.77
C LEU A 61 -5.33 -2.12 -3.82
N TRP A 62 -6.09 -1.19 -4.40
CA TRP A 62 -6.89 -0.20 -3.68
C TRP A 62 -8.36 -0.58 -3.49
N SER A 63 -8.77 -1.85 -3.64
CA SER A 63 -10.18 -2.21 -3.45
C SER A 63 -10.54 -2.33 -1.97
N LEU A 64 -11.70 -1.80 -1.59
CA LEU A 64 -12.32 -2.04 -0.30
C LEU A 64 -12.95 -3.44 -0.26
N THR A 65 -12.47 -4.28 0.66
CA THR A 65 -12.96 -5.66 0.81
C THR A 65 -14.46 -5.76 1.04
N LYS A 66 -15.03 -4.80 1.79
CA LYS A 66 -16.44 -4.85 2.23
C LYS A 66 -17.42 -4.47 1.13
N THR A 67 -17.03 -3.58 0.22
CA THR A 67 -17.92 -3.03 -0.81
C THR A 67 -17.50 -3.42 -2.23
N ASN A 68 -16.35 -4.06 -2.39
CA ASN A 68 -15.74 -4.41 -3.68
C ASN A 68 -15.58 -3.20 -4.62
N ARG A 69 -15.47 -1.99 -4.06
CA ARG A 69 -15.25 -0.74 -4.79
C ARG A 69 -13.79 -0.29 -4.64
N VAL A 70 -13.30 0.47 -5.63
CA VAL A 70 -11.99 1.13 -5.51
C VAL A 70 -12.07 2.19 -4.41
N ALA A 71 -11.05 2.23 -3.56
CA ALA A 71 -10.95 3.18 -2.49
C ALA A 71 -10.79 4.60 -3.03
N SER A 72 -11.51 5.56 -2.44
CA SER A 72 -11.31 6.98 -2.76
C SER A 72 -10.03 7.49 -2.08
N THR A 73 -9.48 8.60 -2.57
CA THR A 73 -8.28 9.24 -1.99
C THR A 73 -8.44 9.59 -0.51
N GLN A 74 -9.66 9.87 -0.05
CA GLN A 74 -9.93 10.18 1.36
C GLN A 74 -9.86 8.97 2.29
N GLN A 75 -10.05 7.76 1.78
CA GLN A 75 -10.12 6.57 2.62
C GLN A 75 -8.77 6.15 3.22
N PRO A 76 -7.64 6.17 2.47
CA PRO A 76 -6.31 6.03 3.05
C PRO A 76 -6.02 7.04 4.17
N SER A 77 -6.35 8.33 3.97
CA SER A 77 -6.17 9.36 5.00
C SER A 77 -6.99 9.07 6.25
N ARG A 78 -8.28 8.70 6.10
CA ARG A 78 -9.12 8.28 7.23
C ARG A 78 -8.57 7.06 7.97
N ALA A 79 -8.07 6.06 7.25
CA ALA A 79 -7.48 4.87 7.86
C ALA A 79 -6.19 5.22 8.64
N ALA A 80 -5.33 6.08 8.09
CA ALA A 80 -4.14 6.57 8.78
C ALA A 80 -4.51 7.29 10.08
N HIS A 81 -5.50 8.20 10.04
CA HIS A 81 -5.99 8.89 11.24
C HIS A 81 -6.53 7.93 12.31
N ALA A 82 -7.28 6.89 11.92
CA ALA A 82 -7.79 5.91 12.87
C ALA A 82 -6.66 5.12 13.56
N ILE A 83 -5.63 4.71 12.80
CA ILE A 83 -4.47 3.98 13.36
C ILE A 83 -3.69 4.89 14.32
N MET A 84 -3.45 6.15 13.94
CA MET A 84 -2.77 7.11 14.82
C MET A 84 -3.51 7.32 16.15
N ASN A 85 -4.85 7.41 16.10
CA ASN A 85 -5.65 7.51 17.33
C ASN A 85 -5.47 6.28 18.23
N LEU A 86 -5.49 5.08 17.64
CA LEU A 86 -5.32 3.83 18.39
C LEU A 86 -3.92 3.69 18.99
N ALA A 87 -2.91 4.26 18.34
CA ALA A 87 -1.54 4.30 18.81
C ALA A 87 -1.23 5.49 19.72
N ASP A 88 -2.24 6.28 20.08
CA ASP A 88 -2.14 7.48 20.93
C ASP A 88 -1.10 8.51 20.43
N ILE A 89 -0.96 8.62 19.11
CA ILE A 89 -0.03 9.55 18.46
C ILE A 89 -0.63 10.96 18.48
N ASN A 90 0.13 11.91 19.03
CA ASN A 90 -0.28 13.31 19.08
C ASN A 90 -0.39 13.89 17.65
N LYS A 91 -1.56 14.44 17.33
CA LYS A 91 -1.91 14.97 16.00
C LYS A 91 -1.37 16.37 15.73
N SER A 92 -0.92 17.10 16.75
CA SER A 92 -0.55 18.51 16.62
C SER A 92 0.61 18.75 15.65
N HIS A 93 1.42 17.72 15.37
CA HIS A 93 2.59 17.79 14.49
C HIS A 93 2.52 16.81 13.31
N THR A 94 1.37 16.18 13.06
CA THR A 94 1.28 15.10 12.08
C THR A 94 0.56 15.58 10.82
N ILE A 95 1.30 15.71 9.72
CA ILE A 95 0.72 15.96 8.39
C ILE A 95 0.25 14.62 7.83
N THR A 96 -1.07 14.41 7.75
CA THR A 96 -1.68 13.21 7.15
C THR A 96 -2.64 13.56 6.02
N SER A 97 -2.19 14.42 5.11
CA SER A 97 -2.78 14.51 3.78
C SER A 97 -2.06 13.50 2.87
N ILE A 98 -2.79 12.50 2.36
CA ILE A 98 -2.31 11.47 1.43
C ILE A 98 -3.02 11.68 0.10
#